data_AF-A0A3B9ILV0-F1
#
_entry.id   AF-A0A3B9ILV0-F1
#
_cell.length_a   1.000
_cell.length_b   1.000
_cell.length_c   1.000
_cell.angle_alpha   90.00
_cell.angle_beta   90.00
_cell.angle_gamma   90.00
#
_symmetry.space_group_name_H-M   'P 1'
#
loop_
_entity.id
_entity.type
_entity.pdbx_description
1 polymer ?
#
loop_
_entity_poly.entity_id
_entity_poly.type
_entity_poly.pdbx_seq_one_letter_code
_entity_poly.pdbx_strand_id
1 'polypeptide(L)'
;MANPVKALDGLIRLARNGVDAARRNVTAVEDQITAIEADDARLVAEVAAEKAAAGNDPAMIAGWVAYAGRVDRKRAEIARHLTLLRKARERALEDLAEAFRTVKRYEIARDNRLARAAHEADLRETDRMDEIGMAGFRRKAAEEGE
;
A
#
# COMPACT_ATOMS: atom_id res chain seq x y z
N MET A 1 24.34 -3.15 24.08
CA MET A 1 23.60 -2.19 23.24
C MET A 1 22.96 -2.95 22.08
N ALA A 2 21.70 -2.69 21.74
CA ALA A 2 20.99 -3.40 20.67
C ALA A 2 21.64 -3.12 19.30
N ASN A 3 21.77 -4.13 18.44
CA ASN A 3 22.29 -3.96 17.08
C ASN A 3 21.31 -3.08 16.27
N PRO A 4 21.71 -1.87 15.81
CA PRO A 4 20.83 -0.92 15.14
C PRO A 4 20.28 -1.45 13.82
N VAL A 5 21.01 -2.31 13.11
CA VAL A 5 20.54 -2.95 11.86
C VAL A 5 19.40 -3.93 12.17
N LYS A 6 19.59 -4.76 13.21
CA LYS A 6 18.56 -5.72 13.66
C LYS A 6 17.28 -5.02 14.13
N ALA A 7 17.41 -3.84 14.75
CA ALA A 7 16.26 -3.02 15.12
C ALA A 7 15.50 -2.52 13.88
N LEU A 8 16.22 -2.05 12.85
CA LEU A 8 15.62 -1.61 11.58
C LEU A 8 14.94 -2.75 10.83
N ASP A 9 15.52 -3.96 10.81
CA ASP A 9 14.86 -5.13 10.22
C ASP A 9 13.54 -5.49 10.92
N GLY A 10 13.49 -5.30 12.24
CA GLY A 10 12.25 -5.43 13.01
C GLY A 10 11.20 -4.39 12.60
N LEU A 11 11.60 -3.13 12.43
CA LEU A 11 10.72 -2.05 11.98
C LEU A 11 10.23 -2.26 10.54
N ILE A 12 11.09 -2.74 9.63
CA ILE A 12 10.70 -3.07 8.26
C ILE A 12 9.63 -4.16 8.26
N ARG A 13 9.79 -5.22 9.08
CA ARG A 13 8.79 -6.28 9.19
C ARG A 13 7.45 -5.75 9.70
N LEU A 14 7.48 -4.94 10.76
CA LEU A 14 6.28 -4.31 11.30
C LEU A 14 5.59 -3.41 10.26
N ALA A 15 6.37 -2.60 9.54
CA ALA A 15 5.84 -1.70 8.50
C ALA A 15 5.23 -2.48 7.31
N ARG A 16 5.81 -3.62 6.93
CA ARG A 16 5.23 -4.51 5.90
C ARG A 16 3.87 -5.07 6.32
N ASN A 17 3.68 -5.42 7.59
CA ASN A 17 2.36 -5.81 8.09
C ASN A 17 1.35 -4.65 7.95
N GLY A 18 1.81 -3.40 8.10
CA GLY A 18 1.01 -2.20 7.84
C GLY A 18 0.60 -2.06 6.36
N VAL A 19 1.51 -2.36 5.42
CA VAL A 19 1.19 -2.42 3.98
C VAL A 19 0.13 -3.48 3.70
N ASP A 20 0.26 -4.67 4.28
CA ASP A 20 -0.72 -5.74 4.08
C ASP A 20 -2.09 -5.38 4.66
N ALA A 21 -2.13 -4.69 5.80
CA ALA A 21 -3.37 -4.15 6.36
C ALA A 21 -4.00 -3.09 5.45
N ALA A 22 -3.21 -2.15 4.93
CA ALA A 22 -3.69 -1.12 4.01
C ALA A 22 -4.21 -1.72 2.69
N ARG A 23 -3.55 -2.76 2.15
CA ARG A 23 -4.04 -3.52 0.99
C ARG A 23 -5.40 -4.16 1.24
N ARG A 24 -5.56 -4.83 2.39
CA ARG A 24 -6.86 -5.40 2.77
C ARG A 24 -7.96 -4.33 2.86
N ASN A 25 -7.64 -3.14 3.36
CA ASN A 25 -8.59 -2.04 3.41
C ASN A 25 -9.00 -1.56 2.01
N VAL A 26 -8.03 -1.40 1.08
CA VAL A 26 -8.33 -1.08 -0.32
C VAL A 26 -9.26 -2.13 -0.92
N THR A 27 -8.94 -3.42 -0.78
CA THR A 27 -9.79 -4.52 -1.28
C THR A 27 -11.19 -4.47 -0.69
N ALA A 28 -11.34 -4.26 0.61
CA ALA A 28 -12.64 -4.19 1.25
C ALA A 28 -13.51 -3.04 0.70
N VAL A 29 -12.92 -1.89 0.40
CA VAL A 29 -13.65 -0.77 -0.22
C VAL A 29 -14.00 -1.08 -1.68
N GLU A 30 -13.09 -1.70 -2.44
CA GLU A 30 -13.38 -2.14 -3.82
C GLU A 30 -14.52 -3.15 -3.88
N ASP A 31 -14.55 -4.10 -2.95
CA ASP A 31 -15.61 -5.11 -2.87
C ASP A 31 -16.96 -4.47 -2.59
N GLN A 32 -17.00 -3.46 -1.71
CA GLN A 32 -18.21 -2.68 -1.44
C GLN A 32 -18.67 -1.90 -2.67
N ILE A 33 -17.75 -1.26 -3.41
CA ILE A 33 -18.08 -0.56 -4.66
C ILE A 33 -18.68 -1.56 -5.66
N THR A 34 -18.01 -2.69 -5.86
CA THR A 34 -18.44 -3.74 -6.79
C THR A 34 -19.83 -4.26 -6.46
N ALA A 35 -20.12 -4.50 -5.18
CA ALA A 35 -21.43 -4.94 -4.74
C ALA A 35 -22.53 -3.90 -5.05
N ILE A 36 -22.27 -2.62 -4.78
CA ILE A 36 -23.25 -1.56 -5.05
C ILE A 36 -23.44 -1.30 -6.55
N GLU A 37 -22.39 -1.44 -7.36
CA GLU A 37 -22.50 -1.36 -8.82
C GLU A 37 -23.32 -2.53 -9.39
N ALA A 38 -23.16 -3.74 -8.83
CA ALA A 38 -24.00 -4.87 -9.18
C ALA A 38 -25.47 -4.65 -8.78
N ASP A 39 -25.73 -3.98 -7.65
CA ASP A 39 -27.08 -3.60 -7.23
C ASP A 39 -27.74 -2.60 -8.19
N ASP A 40 -27.01 -1.57 -8.65
CA ASP A 40 -27.52 -0.63 -9.66
C ASP A 40 -27.84 -1.35 -10.97
N ALA A 41 -26.94 -2.23 -11.43
CA ALA A 41 -27.15 -2.99 -12.66
C ALA A 41 -28.39 -3.90 -12.57
N ARG A 42 -28.61 -4.57 -11.44
CA ARG A 42 -29.81 -5.37 -11.19
C ARG A 42 -31.07 -4.53 -11.21
N LEU A 43 -31.05 -3.35 -10.56
CA LEU A 43 -32.18 -2.42 -10.55
C LEU A 43 -32.50 -1.93 -11.95
N VAL A 44 -31.49 -1.60 -12.76
CA VAL A 44 -31.69 -1.18 -14.16
C VAL A 44 -32.36 -2.29 -14.99
N ALA A 45 -31.94 -3.54 -14.81
CA ALA A 45 -32.54 -4.67 -15.50
C ALA A 45 -34.00 -4.90 -15.07
N GLU A 46 -34.29 -4.83 -13.77
CA GLU A 46 -35.65 -4.95 -13.21
C GLU A 46 -36.58 -3.88 -13.77
N VAL A 47 -36.11 -2.63 -13.82
CA VAL A 47 -36.86 -1.49 -14.38
C VAL A 47 -37.18 -1.69 -15.87
N ALA A 48 -36.23 -2.21 -16.64
CA ALA A 48 -36.45 -2.49 -18.06
C ALA A 48 -37.51 -3.59 -18.26
N ALA A 49 -37.48 -4.65 -17.44
CA ALA A 49 -38.47 -5.73 -17.48
C ALA A 49 -39.87 -5.22 -17.10
N GLU A 50 -39.96 -4.46 -16.01
CA GLU A 50 -41.22 -3.89 -15.52
C GLU A 50 -41.84 -2.91 -16.52
N LYS A 51 -41.00 -2.10 -17.19
CA LYS A 51 -41.46 -1.20 -18.27
C LYS A 51 -42.05 -1.97 -19.46
N ALA A 52 -41.40 -3.09 -19.83
CA ALA A 52 -41.88 -3.93 -20.92
C ALA A 52 -43.20 -4.63 -20.56
N ALA A 53 -43.37 -5.04 -19.30
CA ALA A 53 -44.58 -5.69 -18.80
C ALA A 53 -45.79 -4.74 -18.71
N ALA A 54 -45.59 -3.47 -18.34
CA ALA A 54 -46.67 -2.49 -18.24
C ALA A 54 -47.36 -2.19 -19.59
N GLY A 55 -46.64 -2.33 -20.71
CA GLY A 55 -47.20 -2.17 -22.05
C GLY A 55 -47.95 -0.85 -22.27
N ASN A 56 -49.11 -0.90 -22.93
CA ASN A 56 -50.03 0.24 -23.12
C ASN A 56 -51.27 0.17 -22.21
N ASP A 57 -51.30 -0.69 -21.19
CA ASP A 57 -52.46 -0.82 -20.30
C ASP A 57 -52.56 0.40 -19.37
N PRO A 58 -53.63 1.22 -19.45
CA PRO A 58 -53.81 2.40 -18.60
C PRO A 58 -53.77 2.12 -17.10
N ALA A 59 -54.23 0.94 -16.65
CA ALA A 59 -54.18 0.58 -15.23
C ALA A 59 -52.75 0.29 -14.77
N MET A 60 -51.95 -0.35 -15.63
CA MET A 60 -50.52 -0.63 -15.37
C MET A 60 -49.66 0.64 -15.46
N ILE A 61 -50.03 1.61 -16.31
CA ILE A 61 -49.31 2.89 -16.45
C ILE A 61 -49.32 3.70 -15.14
N ALA A 62 -50.43 3.73 -14.40
CA ALA A 62 -50.50 4.43 -13.12
C ALA A 62 -49.60 3.78 -12.05
N GLY A 63 -49.58 2.45 -12.00
CA GLY A 63 -48.67 1.69 -11.13
C GLY A 63 -47.19 1.91 -11.48
N TRP A 64 -46.88 1.98 -12.77
CA TRP A 64 -45.55 2.26 -13.30
C TRP A 64 -44.99 3.62 -12.86
N VAL A 65 -45.80 4.69 -12.90
CA VAL A 65 -45.34 6.04 -12.48
C VAL A 65 -44.92 6.05 -11.01
N ALA A 66 -45.70 5.40 -10.13
CA ALA A 66 -45.37 5.29 -8.72
C ALA A 66 -44.11 4.43 -8.47
N TYR A 67 -43.90 3.39 -9.28
CA TYR A 67 -42.69 2.56 -9.25
C TYR A 67 -41.46 3.33 -9.72
N ALA A 68 -41.55 4.03 -10.86
CA ALA A 68 -40.47 4.85 -11.41
C ALA A 68 -39.97 5.91 -10.40
N GLY A 69 -40.89 6.58 -9.70
CA GLY A 69 -40.51 7.55 -8.65
C GLY A 69 -39.82 6.92 -7.43
N ARG A 70 -39.99 5.62 -7.16
CA ARG A 70 -39.22 4.89 -6.13
C ARG A 70 -37.84 4.48 -6.66
N VAL A 71 -37.78 4.03 -7.91
CA VAL A 71 -36.54 3.66 -8.59
C VAL A 71 -35.59 4.85 -8.66
N ASP A 72 -36.07 6.02 -9.06
CA ASP A 72 -35.24 7.22 -9.17
C ASP A 72 -34.63 7.61 -7.82
N ARG A 73 -35.41 7.52 -6.74
CA ARG A 73 -34.91 7.75 -5.38
C ARG A 73 -33.83 6.75 -4.99
N LYS A 74 -34.06 5.46 -5.25
CA LYS A 74 -33.09 4.38 -4.96
C LYS A 74 -31.80 4.54 -5.77
N ARG A 75 -31.89 4.92 -7.06
CA ARG A 75 -30.70 5.21 -7.88
C ARG A 75 -29.94 6.43 -7.41
N ALA A 76 -30.64 7.48 -6.97
CA ALA A 76 -29.99 8.65 -6.36
C ALA A 76 -29.26 8.28 -5.06
N GLU A 77 -29.83 7.41 -4.23
CA GLU A 77 -29.18 6.86 -3.03
C GLU A 77 -27.93 6.05 -3.38
N ILE A 78 -28.03 5.13 -4.34
CA ILE A 78 -26.90 4.33 -4.82
C ILE A 78 -25.79 5.24 -5.36
N ALA A 79 -26.12 6.23 -6.18
CA ALA A 79 -25.13 7.17 -6.72
C ALA A 79 -24.41 7.97 -5.61
N ARG A 80 -25.15 8.41 -4.59
CA ARG A 80 -24.55 9.07 -3.42
C ARG A 80 -23.62 8.12 -2.66
N HIS A 81 -24.04 6.88 -2.42
CA HIS A 81 -23.21 5.88 -1.74
C HIS A 81 -21.94 5.55 -2.53
N LEU A 82 -22.04 5.32 -3.85
CA LEU A 82 -20.87 5.10 -4.71
C LEU A 82 -19.91 6.29 -4.69
N THR A 83 -20.42 7.52 -4.66
CA THR A 83 -19.58 8.72 -4.54
C THR A 83 -18.78 8.73 -3.24
N LEU A 84 -19.41 8.34 -2.12
CA LEU A 84 -18.74 8.24 -0.83
C LEU A 84 -17.70 7.12 -0.81
N LEU A 85 -18.05 5.94 -1.33
CA LEU A 85 -17.14 4.80 -1.40
C LEU A 85 -15.93 5.07 -2.30
N ARG A 86 -16.11 5.77 -3.43
CA ARG A 86 -15.01 6.16 -4.31
C ARG A 86 -14.05 7.14 -3.64
N LYS A 87 -14.55 8.08 -2.83
CA LYS A 87 -13.69 8.92 -1.98
C LYS A 87 -12.97 8.11 -0.90
N ALA A 88 -13.65 7.14 -0.30
CA ALA A 88 -13.03 6.22 0.67
C ALA A 88 -11.93 5.37 0.01
N ARG A 89 -12.11 4.97 -1.24
CA ARG A 89 -11.11 4.26 -2.05
C ARG A 89 -9.88 5.11 -2.28
N GLU A 90 -10.07 6.35 -2.73
CA GLU A 90 -8.97 7.31 -2.92
C GLU A 90 -8.16 7.45 -1.62
N ARG A 91 -8.86 7.60 -0.50
CA ARG A 91 -8.21 7.69 0.81
C ARG A 91 -7.45 6.40 1.18
N ALA A 92 -8.05 5.23 0.96
CA ALA A 92 -7.40 3.96 1.24
C ALA A 92 -6.15 3.74 0.37
N LEU A 93 -6.15 4.23 -0.88
CA LEU A 93 -4.98 4.20 -1.76
C LEU A 93 -3.88 5.16 -1.29
N GLU A 94 -4.23 6.35 -0.78
CA GLU A 94 -3.28 7.27 -0.15
C GLU A 94 -2.62 6.63 1.07
N ASP A 95 -3.41 6.00 1.95
CA ASP A 95 -2.91 5.34 3.15
C ASP A 95 -1.99 4.15 2.79
N LEU A 96 -2.32 3.40 1.73
CA LEU A 96 -1.47 2.35 1.18
C LEU A 96 -0.14 2.91 0.64
N ALA A 97 -0.19 4.03 -0.09
CA ALA A 97 1.01 4.69 -0.58
C ALA A 97 1.92 5.17 0.57
N GLU A 98 1.34 5.71 1.64
CA GLU A 98 2.10 6.11 2.83
C GLU A 98 2.73 4.91 3.56
N ALA A 99 2.02 3.79 3.66
CA ALA A 99 2.57 2.56 4.22
C ALA A 99 3.81 2.08 3.43
N PHE A 100 3.75 2.12 2.09
CA PHE A 100 4.91 1.81 1.25
C PHE A 100 6.07 2.80 1.45
N ARG A 101 5.79 4.10 1.53
CA ARG A 101 6.81 5.13 1.81
C ARG A 101 7.51 4.86 3.14
N THR A 102 6.76 4.44 4.15
CA THR A 102 7.30 4.10 5.48
C THR A 102 8.25 2.90 5.41
N VAL A 103 7.85 1.82 4.73
CA VAL A 103 8.73 0.66 4.49
C VAL A 103 10.02 1.11 3.81
N LYS A 104 9.90 1.90 2.74
CA LYS A 104 11.08 2.34 1.96
C LYS A 104 12.01 3.21 2.77
N ARG A 105 11.48 4.08 3.65
CA ARG A 105 12.27 4.91 4.56
C ARG A 105 13.14 4.04 5.48
N TYR A 106 12.58 2.98 6.04
CA TYR A 106 13.34 2.07 6.91
C TYR A 106 14.37 1.25 6.14
N GLU A 107 14.05 0.80 4.92
CA GLU A 107 15.01 0.11 4.04
C GLU A 107 16.22 1.01 3.74
N ILE A 108 15.98 2.26 3.32
CA ILE A 108 17.06 3.23 3.06
C ILE A 108 17.90 3.48 4.32
N ALA A 109 17.26 3.64 5.47
CA ALA A 109 17.98 3.85 6.74
C ALA A 109 18.88 2.67 7.09
N ARG A 110 18.41 1.43 6.87
CA ARG A 110 19.16 0.21 7.10
C ARG A 110 20.34 0.10 6.14
N ASP A 111 20.10 0.31 4.85
CA ASP A 111 21.14 0.20 3.82
C ASP A 111 22.26 1.23 4.06
N ASN A 112 21.90 2.46 4.43
CA ASN A 112 22.86 3.49 4.85
C ASN A 112 23.67 3.08 6.09
N ARG A 113 23.06 2.35 7.03
CA ARG A 113 23.77 1.87 8.24
C ARG A 113 24.75 0.74 7.89
N LEU A 114 24.35 -0.17 7.01
CA LEU A 114 25.21 -1.24 6.52
C LEU A 114 26.40 -0.67 5.74
N ALA A 115 26.16 0.28 4.82
CA ALA A 115 27.21 0.92 4.04
C ALA A 115 28.25 1.62 4.94
N ARG A 116 27.81 2.36 5.96
CA ARG A 116 28.73 2.98 6.94
C ARG A 116 29.54 1.93 7.72
N ALA A 117 28.89 0.87 8.18
CA ALA A 117 29.56 -0.18 8.94
C ALA A 117 30.62 -0.93 8.09
N ALA A 118 30.32 -1.16 6.81
CA ALA A 118 31.26 -1.74 5.85
C ALA A 118 32.44 -0.79 5.62
N HIS A 119 32.19 0.47 5.31
CA HIS A 119 33.25 1.45 5.10
C HIS A 119 34.18 1.61 6.32
N GLU A 120 33.62 1.66 7.53
CA GLU A 120 34.40 1.69 8.77
C GLU A 120 35.21 0.40 8.98
N ALA A 121 34.71 -0.75 8.53
CA ALA A 121 35.46 -2.01 8.61
C ALA A 121 36.63 -2.03 7.63
N ASP A 122 36.42 -1.57 6.39
CA ASP A 122 37.44 -1.47 5.35
C ASP A 122 38.57 -0.51 5.75
N LEU A 123 38.22 0.64 6.35
CA LEU A 123 39.20 1.59 6.89
C LEU A 123 40.04 0.94 8.01
N ARG A 124 39.39 0.27 8.98
CA ARG A 124 40.09 -0.43 10.07
C ARG A 124 40.99 -1.56 9.57
N GLU A 125 40.59 -2.25 8.50
CA GLU A 125 41.39 -3.30 7.89
C GLU A 125 42.61 -2.73 7.18
N THR A 126 42.44 -1.64 6.44
CA THR A 126 43.52 -0.92 5.76
C THR A 126 44.54 -0.39 6.77
N ASP A 127 44.10 0.29 7.82
CA ASP A 127 44.98 0.80 8.90
C ASP A 127 45.80 -0.33 9.53
N ARG A 128 45.16 -1.49 9.79
CA ARG A 128 45.84 -2.68 10.32
C ARG A 128 46.87 -3.24 9.35
N MET A 129 46.56 -3.31 8.05
CA MET A 129 47.49 -3.79 7.03
C MET A 129 48.70 -2.87 6.90
N ASP A 130 48.50 -1.56 6.96
CA ASP A 130 49.57 -0.55 6.93
C ASP A 130 50.48 -0.66 8.17
N GLU A 131 49.90 -0.84 9.36
CA GLU A 131 50.67 -1.10 10.59
C GLU A 131 51.56 -2.35 10.47
N ILE A 132 51.01 -3.45 9.95
CA ILE A 132 51.74 -4.70 9.72
C ILE A 132 52.85 -4.49 8.70
N GLY A 133 52.56 -3.80 7.59
CA GLY A 133 53.52 -3.50 6.53
C GLY A 133 54.70 -2.66 7.05
N MET A 134 54.41 -1.59 7.79
CA MET A 134 55.44 -0.75 8.42
C MET A 134 56.28 -1.51 9.45
N ALA A 135 55.64 -2.34 10.27
CA ALA A 135 56.36 -3.18 11.24
C ALA A 135 57.27 -4.20 10.55
N GLY A 136 56.82 -4.81 9.45
CA GLY A 136 57.63 -5.71 8.63
C GLY A 136 58.83 -5.01 7.99
N PHE A 137 58.61 -3.83 7.39
CA PHE A 137 59.68 -3.03 6.79
C PHE A 137 60.75 -2.64 7.83
N ARG A 138 60.33 -2.17 9.02
CA ARG A 138 61.26 -1.81 10.10
C ARG A 138 62.11 -2.98 10.58
N ARG A 139 61.54 -4.19 10.69
CA ARG A 139 62.31 -5.38 11.07
C ARG A 139 63.37 -5.72 10.01
N LYS A 140 62.97 -5.74 8.74
CA LYS A 140 63.89 -6.05 7.64
C LYS A 140 65.04 -5.02 7.54
N ALA A 141 64.73 -3.74 7.70
CA ALA A 141 65.75 -2.68 7.70
C ALA A 141 66.73 -2.78 8.89
N ALA A 142 66.29 -3.30 10.03
CA ALA A 142 67.16 -3.57 11.18
C ALA A 142 68.06 -4.79 10.94
N GLU A 143 67.59 -5.81 10.22
CA GLU A 143 68.37 -7.01 9.87
C GLU A 143 69.40 -6.76 8.75
N GLU A 144 69.14 -5.84 7.81
CA GLU A 144 70.08 -5.48 6.73
C GLU A 144 71.13 -4.43 7.17
N GLY A 145 70.98 -3.85 8.37
CA GLY A 145 71.88 -2.86 8.94
C GLY A 145 72.98 -3.40 9.87
N GLU A 146 73.02 -4.73 10.07
CA GLU A 146 74.11 -5.49 10.73
C GLU A 146 75.06 -6.11 9.68
#